data_AF-A0A923TD45-F1
#
_entry.id   AF-A0A923TD45-F1
#
_cell.length_a   1.000
_cell.length_b   1.000
_cell.length_c   1.000
_cell.angle_alpha   90.00
_cell.angle_beta   90.00
_cell.angle_gamma   90.00
#
_symmetry.space_group_name_H-M   'P 1'
#
loop_
_entity.id
_entity.type
_entity.pdbx_description
1 polymer ?
#
loop_
_entity_poly.entity_id
_entity_poly.type
_entity_poly.pdbx_seq_one_letter_code
_entity_poly.pdbx_strand_id
1 'polypeptide(L)' 'MISKNMELASQFKSARARLGLSQSQASQAWKVNLRTLQGWETGKSWPQRPTLQRLWPILFPSAPSSSTSTRKRSES' A
#
# COMPACT_ATOMS: atom_id res chain seq x y z
N MET A 1 -7.48 23.97 -2.04
CA MET A 1 -7.37 22.85 -3.01
C MET A 1 -6.32 21.89 -2.48
N ILE A 2 -6.69 20.65 -2.19
CA ILE A 2 -5.72 19.63 -1.75
C ILE A 2 -4.98 19.14 -3.00
N SER A 3 -3.67 19.32 -3.04
CA SER A 3 -2.84 18.87 -4.16
C SER A 3 -2.86 17.34 -4.24
N LYS A 4 -3.00 16.77 -5.45
CA LYS A 4 -2.97 15.31 -5.71
C LYS A 4 -1.77 14.60 -5.03
N ASN A 5 -0.67 15.33 -4.84
CA ASN A 5 0.51 14.86 -4.10
C ASN A 5 0.23 14.49 -2.64
N MET A 6 -0.55 15.29 -1.93
CA MET A 6 -0.85 15.06 -0.52
C MET A 6 -1.81 13.89 -0.30
N GLU A 7 -2.71 13.65 -1.24
CA GLU A 7 -3.68 12.56 -1.13
C GLU A 7 -2.96 11.20 -1.20
N LEU A 8 -2.06 11.04 -2.17
CA LEU A 8 -1.31 9.80 -2.33
C LEU A 8 -0.28 9.59 -1.21
N ALA A 9 0.33 10.67 -0.72
CA ALA A 9 1.18 10.65 0.48
C ALA A 9 0.43 10.12 1.71
N SER A 10 -0.84 10.51 1.86
CA SER A 10 -1.70 10.05 2.93
C SER A 10 -2.02 8.56 2.80
N GLN A 11 -2.20 8.06 1.56
CA GLN A 11 -2.41 6.64 1.31
C GLN A 11 -1.20 5.76 1.69
N PHE A 12 0.03 6.23 1.45
CA PHE A 12 1.23 5.55 1.93
C PHE A 12 1.25 5.42 3.45
N LYS A 13 0.95 6.52 4.17
CA LYS A 13 0.88 6.52 5.63
C LYS A 13 -0.21 5.59 6.14
N SER A 14 -1.40 5.65 5.55
CA SER A 14 -2.54 4.80 5.91
C SER A 14 -2.22 3.32 5.69
N ALA A 15 -1.64 2.95 4.55
CA ALA A 15 -1.25 1.58 4.27
C ALA A 15 -0.19 1.08 5.27
N ARG A 16 0.80 1.91 5.59
CA ARG A 16 1.83 1.59 6.57
C ARG A 16 1.24 1.38 7.97
N ALA A 17 0.37 2.28 8.41
CA ALA A 17 -0.31 2.19 9.70
C ALA A 17 -1.19 0.95 9.79
N ARG A 18 -1.95 0.63 8.72
CA ARG A 18 -2.77 -0.58 8.64
C ARG A 18 -1.97 -1.87 8.73
N LEU A 19 -0.75 -1.89 8.21
CA LEU A 19 0.15 -3.03 8.29
C LEU A 19 1.00 -3.06 9.57
N GLY A 20 0.89 -2.04 10.44
CA GLY A 20 1.70 -1.93 11.65
C GLY A 20 3.19 -1.74 11.40
N LEU A 21 3.59 -1.26 10.21
CA LEU A 21 4.99 -1.16 9.81
C LEU A 21 5.60 0.17 10.23
N SER A 22 6.85 0.16 10.68
CA SER A 22 7.67 1.37 10.73
C SER A 22 8.08 1.81 9.32
N GLN A 23 8.65 3.00 9.17
CA GLN A 23 9.09 3.51 7.87
C GLN A 23 10.22 2.66 7.26
N SER A 24 11.14 2.15 8.10
CA SER A 24 12.21 1.24 7.69
C SER A 24 11.70 -0.17 7.36
N GLN A 25 10.71 -0.67 8.10
CA GLN A 25 10.08 -1.95 7.76
C GLN A 25 9.28 -1.86 6.47
N ALA A 26 8.56 -0.76 6.25
CA ALA A 26 7.82 -0.52 5.02
C ALA A 26 8.77 -0.39 3.81
N SER A 27 9.92 0.27 3.97
CA SER A 27 10.91 0.37 2.89
C SER A 27 11.44 -1.00 2.47
N GLN A 28 11.75 -1.87 3.44
CA GLN A 28 12.15 -3.25 3.19
C GLN A 28 11.02 -4.08 2.57
N ALA A 29 9.83 -4.04 3.16
CA ALA A 29 8.66 -4.81 2.69
C ALA A 29 8.24 -4.41 1.27
N TRP A 30 8.29 -3.12 0.94
CA TRP A 30 7.89 -2.59 -0.36
C TRP A 30 9.03 -2.57 -1.38
N LYS A 31 10.24 -2.99 -0.97
CA LYS A 31 11.47 -2.99 -1.77
C LYS A 31 11.74 -1.61 -2.39
N VAL A 32 11.72 -0.57 -1.56
CA VAL A 32 12.01 0.82 -1.91
C VAL A 32 13.01 1.42 -0.93
N ASN A 33 13.75 2.45 -1.35
CA ASN A 33 14.67 3.12 -0.43
C ASN A 33 13.89 3.93 0.62
N LEU A 34 14.36 3.91 1.88
CA LEU A 34 13.75 4.66 2.99
C LEU A 34 13.59 6.15 2.67
N ARG A 35 14.60 6.77 2.05
CA ARG A 35 14.57 8.19 1.68
C ARG A 35 13.52 8.47 0.61
N THR A 36 13.34 7.54 -0.32
CA THR A 36 12.30 7.60 -1.36
C THR A 36 10.91 7.52 -0.73
N LEU A 37 10.72 6.59 0.21
CA LEU A 37 9.45 6.45 0.94
C LEU A 37 9.12 7.71 1.77
N GLN A 38 10.11 8.29 2.45
CA GLN A 38 9.96 9.58 3.15
C GLN A 38 9.52 10.72 2.21
N GLY A 39 10.10 10.78 1.00
CA GLY A 39 9.72 11.74 -0.02
C GLY A 39 8.27 11.58 -0.46
N TRP A 40 7.78 10.33 -0.59
CA TRP A 40 6.40 10.04 -0.95
C TRP A 40 5.42 10.39 0.17
N GLU A 41 5.70 10.01 1.42
CA GLU A 41 4.84 10.30 2.58
C GLU A 41 4.76 11.81 2.93
N THR A 42 5.73 12.61 2.47
CA THR A 42 5.74 14.07 2.65
C THR A 42 5.22 14.83 1.42
N GLY A 43 4.92 14.13 0.32
CA GLY A 43 4.51 14.73 -0.95
C GLY A 43 5.63 15.46 -1.71
N LYS A 44 6.87 15.40 -1.22
CA LYS A 44 8.07 15.98 -1.86
C LYS A 44 8.48 15.28 -3.14
N SER A 45 8.12 14.01 -3.28
CA SER A 45 8.45 13.20 -4.47
C SER A 45 7.29 12.27 -4.81
N TRP A 46 7.25 11.82 -6.06
CA TRP A 46 6.19 10.96 -6.57
C TRP A 46 6.74 9.59 -6.97
N PRO A 47 6.04 8.48 -6.67
CA PRO A 47 6.43 7.17 -7.16
C PRO A 47 6.31 7.12 -8.69
N GLN A 48 7.31 6.50 -9.33
CA GLN A 48 7.23 6.20 -10.76
C GLN A 48 6.07 5.24 -11.03
N ARG A 49 5.46 5.32 -12.22
CA ARG A 49 4.31 4.48 -12.64
C ARG A 49 4.47 2.98 -12.31
N PRO A 50 5.58 2.30 -12.63
CA PRO A 50 5.72 0.87 -12.33
C PRO A 50 5.72 0.57 -10.82
N THR A 51 6.37 1.43 -10.03
CA THR A 51 6.38 1.28 -8.57
C THR A 51 5.00 1.54 -7.97
N LEU A 52 4.29 2.53 -8.50
CA LEU A 52 2.92 2.83 -8.09
C LEU A 52 1.98 1.67 -8.39
N GLN A 53 2.07 1.04 -9.57
CA GLN A 53 1.27 -0.14 -9.91
C GLN A 53 1.56 -1.32 -8.97
N ARG A 54 2.84 -1.56 -8.64
CA ARG A 54 3.23 -2.62 -7.70
C ARG A 54 2.67 -2.41 -6.31
N LEU A 55 2.62 -1.17 -5.84
CA LEU A 55 2.15 -0.81 -4.50
C LEU A 55 0.64 -0.53 -4.45
N TRP A 56 -0.01 -0.34 -5.61
CA TRP A 56 -1.44 -0.06 -5.71
C TRP A 56 -2.33 -0.97 -4.86
N PRO A 57 -2.20 -2.32 -4.90
CA PRO A 57 -3.05 -3.19 -4.07
C PRO A 57 -2.79 -3.05 -2.56
N ILE A 58 -1.61 -2.57 -2.17
CA ILE A 58 -1.26 -2.34 -0.75
C ILE A 58 -1.87 -1.02 -0.27
N LEU A 59 -1.78 0.02 -1.11
CA LEU A 59 -2.30 1.37 -0.85
C LEU A 59 -3.83 1.41 -0.87
N PHE A 60 -4.41 0.75 -1.86
CA PHE A 60 -5.84 0.65 -2.10
C PHE A 60 -6.22 -0.83 -2.18
N PRO A 61 -6.32 -1.52 -1.04
CA PRO A 61 -6.94 -2.82 -1.03
C PRO A 61 -8.39 -2.58 -1.37
N SER A 62 -8.78 -2.98 -2.59
CA SER A 62 -10.18 -3.26 -2.86
C SER A 62 -10.62 -4.24 -1.78
N ALA A 63 -11.74 -3.96 -1.12
CA ALA A 63 -12.29 -4.76 -0.02
C ALA A 63 -12.13 -6.26 -0.27
N PRO A 64 -11.96 -7.09 0.78
CA PRO A 64 -11.69 -8.50 0.62
C PRO A 64 -12.67 -9.09 -0.38
N SER A 65 -12.13 -9.75 -1.40
CA SER A 65 -12.92 -10.68 -2.21
C SER A 65 -13.46 -11.73 -1.24
N SER A 66 -14.68 -11.46 -0.74
CA SER A 66 -15.53 -12.37 -0.01
C SER A 66 -15.90 -13.50 -0.97
N SER A 67 -14.96 -14.38 -1.28
CA SER A 67 -15.20 -15.58 -2.09
C SER A 67 -14.24 -16.68 -1.67
N THR A 68 -14.05 -16.84 -0.37
CA THR A 68 -13.86 -18.18 0.19
C THR A 68 -15.24 -18.77 0.41
N SER A 69 -15.89 -19.24 -0.66
CA SER A 69 -16.93 -20.27 -0.50
C SER A 69 -16.20 -21.58 -0.27
N THR A 70 -15.82 -21.78 0.99
CA THR A 70 -15.72 -23.11 1.57
C THR A 70 -17.07 -23.79 1.34
N ARG A 71 -17.11 -24.72 0.38
CA ARG A 71 -18.08 -25.80 0.42
C ARG A 71 -17.29 -27.09 0.59
N LYS A 72 -17.17 -27.51 1.85
CA LYS A 72 -17.04 -28.92 2.18
C LYS A 72 -18.08 -29.69 1.34
N ARG A 73 -17.64 -30.58 0.47
CA ARG A 73 -18.44 -31.74 0.09
C ARG A 73 -17.65 -32.97 0.49
N SER A 74 -17.90 -33.36 1.73
CA SER A 74 -17.97 -34.76 2.12
C SER A 74 -19.02 -35.44 1.24
N GLU A 75 -18.65 -36.54 0.60
CA GLU A 75 -19.50 -37.66 0.15
C GLU A 75 -18.48 -38.74 -0.26
N SER A 76 -18.16 -39.67 0.63
CA SER A 76 -18.86 -40.95 0.92
C SER A 76 -18.29 -42.07 0.07
#